data_AF-A0A6P6MDW3-F1
#
_entry.id   AF-A0A6P6MDW3-F1
#
_cell.length_a   1.000
_cell.length_b   1.000
_cell.length_c   1.000
_cell.angle_alpha   90.00
_cell.angle_beta   90.00
_cell.angle_gamma   90.00
#
_symmetry.space_group_name_H-M   'P 1'
#
loop_
_entity.id
_entity.type
_entity.pdbx_description
1 polymer ?
#
loop_
_entity_poly.entity_id
_entity_poly.type
_entity_poly.pdbx_seq_one_letter_code
_entity_poly.pdbx_strand_id
1 'polypeptide(L)'
;MNAVEHLSDRVEAVQLDRRRNMELQRRERVFNDTFRTIGVDKDALDHQVKERREKKQRQANELKVYTDELLCSDRAACILEQRQKKDEHLLNEAIVQFRQQFQQPASRREFDLNDPELLKKQEGVRMLPGLAGEDLAQKDRLRKQQEQLRAWSLRQRDELERAKHGLQQEMHQYAQSSLALDTRALELQKMEEQSKRAAAITAKDFNLALAAEITHRHLQEHHEEEENNQTDILNQLNGDLLMENPEQNISVLGLSRLRRDCYKGMSPKELQQYMQYQLQQAEDGKRAVMEQREKELQEHHERMTSARAALLLERQQARINKELRRAMDNTNAQLAQAHDAQNNHLQDVYSNIPDERYFSQFNTSSR
;
A
#
# COMPACT_ATOMS: atom_id res chain seq x y z
N MET A 1 7.20 53.48 7.60
CA MET A 1 6.32 52.72 8.50
C MET A 1 7.08 51.47 8.90
N ASN A 2 7.68 51.46 10.08
CA ASN A 2 8.51 50.35 10.54
C ASN A 2 7.58 49.28 11.12
N ALA A 3 7.44 48.15 10.41
CA ALA A 3 6.67 47.03 10.90
C ALA A 3 7.31 46.49 12.18
N VAL A 4 6.55 46.50 13.28
CA VAL A 4 6.96 45.91 14.56
C VAL A 4 6.78 44.40 14.41
N GLU A 5 7.87 43.69 14.15
CA GLU A 5 7.86 42.22 14.10
C GLU A 5 7.60 41.64 15.50
N HIS A 6 6.61 40.75 15.61
CA HIS A 6 6.27 40.10 16.88
C HIS A 6 7.30 39.00 17.22
N LEU A 7 7.56 38.78 18.52
CA LEU A 7 8.51 37.76 18.98
C LEU A 7 8.15 36.32 18.54
N SER A 8 6.87 36.04 18.32
CA SER A 8 6.39 34.74 17.80
C SER A 8 6.92 34.51 16.38
N ASP A 9 6.87 35.54 15.52
CA ASP A 9 7.31 35.48 14.12
C ASP A 9 8.82 35.20 14.02
N ARG A 10 9.60 35.69 14.99
CA ARG A 10 11.05 35.42 15.06
C ARG A 10 11.37 33.98 15.44
N VAL A 11 10.62 33.40 16.37
CA VAL A 11 10.81 31.99 16.77
C VAL A 11 10.40 31.06 15.62
N GLU A 12 9.29 31.37 14.95
CA GLU A 12 8.84 30.64 13.77
C GLU A 12 9.82 30.74 12.61
N ALA A 13 10.40 31.92 12.35
CA ALA A 13 11.45 32.11 11.35
C ALA A 13 12.69 31.25 11.63
N VAL A 14 13.16 31.20 12.89
CA VAL A 14 14.31 30.36 13.28
C VAL A 14 14.00 28.87 13.12
N GLN A 15 12.78 28.43 13.43
CA GLN A 15 12.37 27.04 13.22
C GLN A 15 12.27 26.69 11.73
N LEU A 16 11.75 27.59 10.90
CA LEU A 16 11.69 27.43 9.46
C LEU A 16 13.09 27.37 8.84
N ASP A 17 14.02 28.21 9.30
CA ASP A 17 15.40 28.21 8.83
C ASP A 17 16.15 26.94 9.24
N ARG A 18 15.92 26.43 10.46
CA ARG A 18 16.43 25.11 10.86
C ARG A 18 15.90 23.99 9.97
N ARG A 19 14.60 23.99 9.65
CA ARG A 19 14.01 23.00 8.75
C ARG A 19 14.58 23.11 7.34
N ARG A 20 14.73 24.33 6.81
CA ARG A 20 15.37 24.57 5.51
C ARG A 20 16.81 24.08 5.50
N ASN A 21 17.58 24.36 6.54
CA ASN A 21 18.98 23.92 6.65
C ASN A 21 19.10 22.39 6.76
N MET A 22 18.24 21.74 7.54
CA MET A 22 18.19 20.27 7.60
C MET A 22 17.80 19.66 6.25
N GLU A 23 16.83 20.26 5.56
CA GLU A 23 16.38 19.77 4.25
C GLU A 23 17.45 20.00 3.18
N LEU A 24 18.23 21.09 3.23
CA LEU A 24 19.39 21.31 2.37
C LEU A 24 20.48 20.24 2.60
N GLN A 25 20.84 19.98 3.85
CA GLN A 25 21.81 18.92 4.20
C GLN A 25 21.31 17.52 3.86
N ARG A 26 19.98 17.29 3.90
CA ARG A 26 19.36 16.04 3.46
C ARG A 26 19.38 15.93 1.94
N ARG A 27 19.04 17.01 1.24
CA ARG A 27 19.05 17.08 -0.22
C ARG A 27 20.43 16.75 -0.77
N GLU A 28 21.48 17.33 -0.20
CA GLU A 28 22.86 17.04 -0.61
C GLU A 28 23.23 15.55 -0.50
N ARG A 29 22.70 14.85 0.52
CA ARG A 29 22.93 13.40 0.71
C ARG A 29 22.07 12.52 -0.20
N VAL A 30 20.80 12.88 -0.39
CA VAL A 30 19.84 12.10 -1.20
C VAL A 30 20.13 12.20 -2.69
N PHE A 31 20.56 13.39 -3.15
CA PHE A 31 20.84 13.64 -4.57
C PHE A 31 22.27 13.25 -4.99
N ASN A 32 23.17 12.97 -4.04
CA ASN A 32 24.48 12.42 -4.36
C ASN A 32 24.41 10.89 -4.45
N ASP A 33 24.47 10.38 -5.69
CA ASP A 33 24.35 8.95 -6.00
C ASP A 33 25.44 8.09 -5.32
N THR A 34 26.63 8.66 -5.11
CA THR A 34 27.75 7.95 -4.45
C THR A 34 27.51 7.74 -2.97
N PHE A 35 27.02 8.76 -2.24
CA PHE A 35 26.62 8.61 -0.83
C PHE A 35 25.39 7.73 -0.64
N ARG A 36 24.48 7.71 -1.63
CA ARG A 36 23.31 6.84 -1.61
C ARG A 36 23.68 5.37 -1.82
N THR A 37 24.67 5.09 -2.65
CA THR A 37 25.13 3.73 -2.96
C THR A 37 26.12 3.21 -1.90
N ILE A 38 27.05 4.06 -1.43
CA ILE A 38 28.12 3.69 -0.49
C ILE A 38 28.36 4.84 0.50
N GLY A 39 27.38 5.09 1.39
CA GLY A 39 27.50 6.07 2.46
C GLY A 39 28.20 5.49 3.68
N VAL A 40 29.48 5.80 3.87
CA VAL A 40 30.27 5.31 5.02
C VAL A 40 30.99 6.49 5.69
N ASP A 41 30.80 6.60 7.01
CA ASP A 41 31.52 7.55 7.86
C ASP A 41 32.88 6.98 8.25
N LYS A 42 33.92 7.36 7.49
CA LYS A 42 35.29 6.86 7.68
C LYS A 42 35.87 7.28 9.02
N ASP A 43 35.62 8.51 9.44
CA ASP A 43 36.18 9.05 10.68
C ASP A 43 35.59 8.31 11.88
N ALA A 44 34.27 8.05 11.89
CA ALA A 44 33.63 7.26 12.92
C ALA A 44 34.17 5.81 12.97
N LEU A 45 34.38 5.17 11.81
CA LEU A 45 34.97 3.83 11.75
C LEU A 45 36.42 3.81 12.24
N ASP A 46 37.23 4.80 11.89
CA ASP A 46 38.61 4.92 12.35
C ASP A 46 38.66 5.13 13.88
N HIS A 47 37.73 5.89 14.45
CA HIS A 47 37.56 5.99 15.90
C HIS A 47 37.20 4.66 16.55
N GLN A 48 36.23 3.91 15.98
CA GLN A 48 35.87 2.58 16.50
C GLN A 48 37.03 1.57 16.42
N VAL A 49 37.82 1.62 15.34
CA VAL A 49 39.01 0.76 15.18
C VAL A 49 40.07 1.12 16.21
N LYS A 50 40.33 2.41 16.46
CA LYS A 50 41.25 2.88 17.50
C LYS A 50 40.79 2.42 18.88
N GLU A 51 39.52 2.63 19.23
CA GLU A 51 38.95 2.22 20.52
C GLU A 51 39.09 0.71 20.72
N ARG A 52 38.79 -0.09 19.69
CA ARG A 52 38.94 -1.56 19.74
C ARG A 52 40.41 -1.97 19.95
N ARG A 53 41.35 -1.26 19.33
CA ARG A 53 42.79 -1.51 19.48
C ARG A 53 43.26 -1.18 20.88
N GLU A 54 42.85 -0.05 21.43
CA GLU A 54 43.16 0.36 22.80
C GLU A 54 42.56 -0.60 23.83
N LYS A 55 41.31 -1.06 23.62
CA LYS A 55 40.69 -2.07 24.49
C LYS A 55 41.47 -3.37 24.49
N LYS A 56 41.90 -3.86 23.31
CA LYS A 56 42.75 -5.05 23.21
C LYS A 56 44.10 -4.85 23.90
N GLN A 57 44.71 -3.67 23.78
CA GLN A 57 45.97 -3.36 24.46
C GLN A 57 45.80 -3.32 25.98
N ARG A 58 44.71 -2.71 26.49
CA ARG A 58 44.39 -2.71 27.92
C ARG A 58 44.24 -4.14 28.46
N GLN A 59 43.45 -4.97 27.78
CA GLN A 59 43.29 -6.38 28.16
C GLN A 59 44.62 -7.15 28.12
N ALA A 60 45.44 -6.92 27.09
CA ALA A 60 46.76 -7.54 27.01
C ALA A 60 47.69 -7.09 28.14
N ASN A 61 47.61 -5.82 28.56
CA ASN A 61 48.40 -5.31 29.69
C ASN A 61 47.89 -5.85 31.02
N GLU A 62 46.58 -5.93 31.24
CA GLU A 62 45.98 -6.55 32.43
C GLU A 62 46.42 -8.01 32.57
N LEU A 63 46.38 -8.78 31.48
CA LEU A 63 46.85 -10.16 31.46
C LEU A 63 48.35 -10.25 31.79
N LYS A 64 49.18 -9.34 31.26
CA LYS A 64 50.62 -9.30 31.57
C LYS A 64 50.88 -9.03 33.06
N VAL A 65 50.18 -8.06 33.64
CA VAL A 65 50.28 -7.76 35.08
C VAL A 65 49.91 -8.99 35.90
N TYR A 66 48.80 -9.65 35.56
CA TYR A 66 48.39 -10.87 36.24
C TYR A 66 49.41 -12.01 36.11
N THR A 67 50.00 -12.20 34.92
CA THR A 67 51.05 -13.21 34.74
C THR A 67 52.32 -12.89 35.52
N ASP A 68 52.70 -11.61 35.60
CA ASP A 68 53.86 -11.18 36.36
C ASP A 68 53.64 -11.37 37.87
N GLU A 69 52.45 -11.06 38.38
CA GLU A 69 52.06 -11.32 39.76
C GLU A 69 52.12 -12.81 40.10
N LEU A 70 51.59 -13.67 39.23
CA LEU A 70 51.66 -15.12 39.39
C LEU A 70 53.11 -15.62 39.47
N LEU A 71 53.98 -15.15 38.56
CA LEU A 71 55.40 -15.49 38.58
C LEU A 71 56.10 -15.03 39.87
N CYS A 72 55.71 -13.87 40.42
CA CYS A 72 56.24 -13.40 41.70
C CYS A 72 55.78 -14.28 42.86
N SER A 73 54.50 -14.67 42.89
CA SER A 73 53.95 -15.58 43.89
C SER A 73 54.60 -16.96 43.84
N ASP A 74 54.79 -17.54 42.65
CA ASP A 74 55.45 -18.84 42.48
C ASP A 74 56.90 -18.80 42.98
N ARG A 75 57.64 -17.73 42.66
CA ARG A 75 59.00 -17.53 43.17
C ARG A 75 59.04 -17.44 44.69
N ALA A 76 58.09 -16.73 45.29
CA ALA A 76 57.99 -16.62 46.75
C ALA A 76 57.68 -17.98 47.40
N ALA A 77 56.77 -18.77 46.81
CA ALA A 77 56.46 -20.12 47.28
C ALA A 77 57.69 -21.05 47.23
N CYS A 78 58.43 -21.04 46.13
CA CYS A 78 59.68 -21.80 45.99
C CYS A 78 60.72 -21.44 47.08
N ILE A 79 60.88 -20.15 47.39
CA ILE A 79 61.82 -19.70 48.43
C ILE A 79 61.35 -20.17 49.81
N LEU A 80 60.05 -20.09 50.10
CA LEU A 80 59.49 -20.54 51.38
C LEU A 80 59.65 -22.06 51.56
N GLU A 81 59.40 -22.85 50.51
CA GLU A 81 59.60 -24.31 50.55
C GLU A 81 61.06 -24.66 50.82
N GLN A 82 62.02 -23.96 50.18
CA GLN A 82 63.44 -24.16 50.45
C GLN A 82 63.84 -23.81 51.88
N ARG A 83 63.24 -22.77 52.47
CA ARG A 83 63.47 -22.42 53.89
C ARG A 83 62.93 -23.49 54.81
N GLN A 84 61.69 -23.94 54.59
CA GLN A 84 61.08 -25.02 55.37
C GLN A 84 61.93 -26.29 55.35
N LYS A 85 62.41 -26.71 54.18
CA LYS A 85 63.30 -27.90 54.08
C LYS A 85 64.60 -27.74 54.85
N LYS A 86 65.19 -26.54 54.88
CA LYS A 86 66.39 -26.25 55.68
C LYS A 86 66.09 -26.31 57.17
N ASP A 87 64.97 -25.72 57.59
CA ASP A 87 64.57 -25.72 59.00
C ASP A 87 64.25 -27.15 59.48
N GLU A 88 63.59 -27.95 58.66
CA GLU A 88 63.37 -29.38 58.92
C GLU A 88 64.69 -30.15 59.06
N HIS A 89 65.67 -29.88 58.19
CA HIS A 89 67.00 -30.50 58.28
C HIS A 89 67.71 -30.13 59.58
N LEU A 90 67.76 -28.84 59.92
CA LEU A 90 68.39 -28.34 61.13
C LEU A 90 67.71 -28.90 62.39
N LEU A 91 66.38 -28.99 62.40
CA LEU A 91 65.62 -29.58 63.48
C LEU A 91 65.97 -31.07 63.65
N ASN A 92 66.03 -31.81 62.55
CA ASN A 92 66.39 -33.24 62.57
C ASN A 92 67.82 -33.44 63.07
N GLU A 93 68.78 -32.62 62.62
CA GLU A 93 70.15 -32.64 63.13
C GLU A 93 70.21 -32.35 64.62
N ALA A 94 69.49 -31.33 65.10
CA ALA A 94 69.41 -31.00 66.53
C ALA A 94 68.80 -32.13 67.36
N ILE A 95 67.76 -32.81 66.85
CA ILE A 95 67.17 -33.99 67.49
C ILE A 95 68.20 -35.12 67.59
N VAL A 96 68.97 -35.39 66.53
CA VAL A 96 70.00 -36.43 66.53
C VAL A 96 71.13 -36.08 67.51
N GLN A 97 71.61 -34.84 67.50
CA GLN A 97 72.63 -34.37 68.45
C GLN A 97 72.14 -34.47 69.90
N PHE A 98 70.90 -34.08 70.17
CA PHE A 98 70.29 -34.20 71.49
C PHE A 98 70.20 -35.66 71.95
N ARG A 99 69.79 -36.58 71.07
CA ARG A 99 69.79 -38.02 71.35
C ARG A 99 71.20 -38.53 71.68
N GLN A 100 72.21 -38.11 70.92
CA GLN A 100 73.59 -38.50 71.14
C GLN A 100 74.21 -37.90 72.41
N GLN A 101 73.78 -36.73 72.87
CA GLN A 101 74.37 -36.12 74.05
C GLN A 101 73.67 -36.55 75.34
N PHE A 102 72.34 -36.63 75.32
CA PHE A 102 71.54 -36.75 76.55
C PHE A 102 70.78 -38.07 76.68
N GLN A 103 70.66 -38.85 75.60
CA GLN A 103 69.93 -40.13 75.60
C GLN A 103 70.85 -41.34 75.37
N GLN A 104 72.11 -41.22 75.76
CA GLN A 104 73.05 -42.34 75.70
C GLN A 104 72.61 -43.46 76.64
N PRO A 105 72.81 -44.74 76.29
CA PRO A 105 72.50 -45.85 77.19
C PRO A 105 73.17 -45.70 78.56
N ALA A 106 74.40 -45.18 78.59
CA ALA A 106 75.18 -44.94 79.80
C ALA A 106 74.61 -43.84 80.73
N SER A 107 73.83 -42.90 80.20
CA SER A 107 73.22 -41.81 80.99
C SER A 107 71.82 -42.16 81.51
N ARG A 108 71.36 -43.41 81.30
CA ARG A 108 70.08 -43.89 81.83
C ARG A 108 70.18 -44.11 83.33
N ARG A 109 69.10 -43.79 84.03
CA ARG A 109 68.98 -43.97 85.49
C ARG A 109 69.11 -45.41 85.97
N GLU A 110 68.88 -46.36 85.08
CA GLU A 110 68.94 -47.81 85.32
C GLU A 110 70.12 -48.48 84.60
N PHE A 111 71.08 -47.69 84.09
CA PHE A 111 72.26 -48.24 83.41
C PHE A 111 73.14 -49.03 84.37
N ASP A 112 73.23 -48.61 85.62
CA ASP A 112 73.80 -49.32 86.75
C ASP A 112 73.18 -50.71 86.98
N LEU A 113 71.91 -50.95 86.65
CA LEU A 113 71.30 -52.29 86.71
C LEU A 113 71.60 -53.13 85.46
N ASN A 114 71.88 -52.47 84.33
CA ASN A 114 72.07 -53.07 83.01
C ASN A 114 73.53 -52.98 82.51
N ASP A 115 74.48 -52.65 83.38
CA ASP A 115 75.90 -52.53 83.04
C ASP A 115 76.47 -53.93 82.76
N PRO A 116 77.01 -54.20 81.55
CA PRO A 116 77.62 -55.50 81.25
C PRO A 116 78.82 -55.85 82.17
N GLU A 117 79.35 -54.88 82.92
CA GLU A 117 80.42 -55.09 83.91
C GLU A 117 79.94 -55.05 85.39
N LEU A 118 78.63 -55.00 85.64
CA LEU A 118 78.04 -54.79 86.98
C LEU A 118 78.57 -55.76 88.05
N LEU A 119 78.76 -57.02 87.69
CA LEU A 119 79.24 -58.08 88.60
C LEU A 119 80.71 -57.90 89.03
N LYS A 120 81.47 -56.99 88.39
CA LYS A 120 82.87 -56.69 88.75
C LYS A 120 83.02 -55.47 89.67
N LYS A 121 81.97 -54.68 89.88
CA LYS A 121 82.03 -53.35 90.54
C LYS A 121 81.36 -53.26 91.92
N GLN A 122 80.76 -54.34 92.44
CA GLN A 122 80.04 -54.30 93.72
C GLN A 122 80.89 -54.80 94.90
N GLU A 123 81.45 -53.86 95.67
CA GLU A 123 81.87 -54.09 97.06
C GLU A 123 80.73 -53.66 97.99
N GLY A 124 80.19 -54.61 98.75
CA GLY A 124 79.00 -54.39 99.57
C GLY A 124 79.28 -53.58 100.83
N VAL A 125 78.28 -52.84 101.32
CA VAL A 125 78.02 -52.62 102.76
C VAL A 125 76.60 -52.03 102.97
N ARG A 126 75.77 -52.85 103.64
CA ARG A 126 74.81 -52.64 104.76
C ARG A 126 73.99 -51.33 104.87
N MET A 127 72.67 -51.54 104.92
CA MET A 127 71.59 -50.58 105.21
C MET A 127 71.50 -50.17 106.69
N LEU A 128 71.06 -48.93 106.96
CA LEU A 128 70.63 -48.39 108.26
C LEU A 128 69.10 -48.10 108.25
N PRO A 129 68.37 -48.12 109.39
CA PRO A 129 66.90 -48.06 109.40
C PRO A 129 66.28 -46.66 109.63
N GLY A 130 65.29 -46.30 108.79
CA GLY A 130 64.11 -45.45 109.05
C GLY A 130 64.28 -43.93 109.18
N LEU A 131 63.90 -43.15 108.14
CA LEU A 131 63.88 -41.67 108.15
C LEU A 131 62.44 -41.11 108.08
N ALA A 132 62.16 -40.05 108.84
CA ALA A 132 60.83 -39.45 109.06
C ALA A 132 60.12 -38.84 107.81
N GLY A 133 60.70 -38.96 106.61
CA GLY A 133 60.04 -38.65 105.33
C GLY A 133 59.33 -39.87 104.70
N GLU A 134 59.39 -41.04 105.34
CA GLU A 134 58.73 -42.25 104.88
C GLU A 134 57.21 -42.17 105.10
N ASP A 135 56.50 -41.90 104.00
CA ASP A 135 55.05 -41.95 103.95
C ASP A 135 54.58 -43.40 103.84
N LEU A 136 54.34 -44.03 104.99
CA LEU A 136 53.83 -45.41 105.07
C LEU A 136 52.47 -45.60 104.36
N ALA A 137 51.72 -44.51 104.13
CA ALA A 137 50.41 -44.52 103.45
C ALA A 137 50.48 -44.05 101.97
N GLN A 138 51.68 -43.89 101.40
CA GLN A 138 51.88 -43.43 100.01
C GLN A 138 51.07 -44.24 99.00
N LYS A 139 51.01 -45.56 99.19
CA LYS A 139 50.28 -46.49 98.31
C LYS A 139 48.77 -46.19 98.29
N ASP A 140 48.18 -45.87 99.44
CA ASP A 140 46.75 -45.58 99.54
C ASP A 140 46.41 -44.19 99.00
N ARG A 141 47.28 -43.19 99.18
CA ARG A 141 47.13 -41.89 98.52
C ARG A 141 47.19 -42.02 97.00
N LEU A 142 48.15 -42.77 96.48
CA LEU A 142 48.29 -43.00 95.04
C LEU A 142 47.07 -43.73 94.46
N ARG A 143 46.53 -44.73 95.17
CA ARG A 143 45.29 -45.42 94.76
C ARG A 143 44.12 -44.45 94.64
N LYS A 144 43.88 -43.60 95.65
CA LYS A 144 42.80 -42.60 95.61
C LYS A 144 42.99 -41.57 94.48
N GLN A 145 44.21 -41.12 94.23
CA GLN A 145 44.52 -40.21 93.12
C GLN A 145 44.28 -40.87 91.75
N GLN A 146 44.67 -42.15 91.60
CA GLN A 146 44.40 -42.92 90.38
C GLN A 146 42.90 -43.11 90.15
N GLU A 147 42.13 -43.41 91.20
CA GLU A 147 40.68 -43.53 91.12
C GLU A 147 40.01 -42.20 90.72
N GLN A 148 40.45 -41.07 91.28
CA GLN A 148 39.95 -39.74 90.91
C GLN A 148 40.26 -39.40 89.46
N LEU A 149 41.51 -39.62 89.01
CA LEU A 149 41.92 -39.38 87.62
C LEU A 149 41.14 -40.29 86.65
N ARG A 150 40.90 -41.54 87.02
CA ARG A 150 40.08 -42.47 86.24
C ARG A 150 38.62 -41.99 86.14
N ALA A 151 38.04 -41.54 87.25
CA ALA A 151 36.66 -41.03 87.25
C ALA A 151 36.52 -39.76 86.40
N TRP A 152 37.47 -38.82 86.49
CA TRP A 152 37.45 -37.59 85.69
C TRP A 152 37.67 -37.86 84.20
N SER A 153 38.62 -38.72 83.84
CA SER A 153 38.87 -39.07 82.43
C SER A 153 37.69 -39.78 81.78
N LEU A 154 37.01 -40.68 82.51
CA LEU A 154 35.78 -41.31 82.03
C LEU A 154 34.67 -40.27 81.83
N ARG A 155 34.46 -39.37 82.80
CA ARG A 155 33.46 -38.30 82.69
C ARG A 155 33.72 -37.38 81.49
N GLN A 156 34.96 -36.95 81.29
CA GLN A 156 35.34 -36.12 80.14
C GLN A 156 35.12 -36.86 78.81
N ARG A 157 35.44 -38.16 78.77
CA ARG A 157 35.19 -38.99 77.58
C ARG A 157 33.70 -39.07 77.27
N ASP A 158 32.87 -39.38 78.27
CA ASP A 158 31.42 -39.49 78.09
C ASP A 158 30.78 -38.15 77.69
N GLU A 159 31.25 -37.03 78.25
CA GLU A 159 30.81 -35.68 77.86
C GLU A 159 31.18 -35.37 76.40
N LEU A 160 32.40 -35.71 75.97
CA LEU A 160 32.83 -35.57 74.56
C LEU A 160 32.03 -36.48 73.62
N GLU A 161 31.75 -37.72 74.00
CA GLU A 161 30.95 -38.65 73.20
C GLU A 161 29.51 -38.14 73.05
N ARG A 162 28.88 -37.67 74.14
CA ARG A 162 27.56 -37.03 74.07
C ARG A 162 27.53 -35.79 73.20
N ALA A 163 28.54 -34.92 73.31
CA ALA A 163 28.66 -33.74 72.46
C ALA A 163 28.81 -34.10 70.97
N LYS A 164 29.62 -35.13 70.66
CA LYS A 164 29.75 -35.66 69.29
C LYS A 164 28.44 -36.22 68.76
N HIS A 165 27.73 -37.00 69.56
CA HIS A 165 26.42 -37.52 69.17
C HIS A 165 25.38 -36.42 68.96
N GLY A 166 25.36 -35.40 69.83
CA GLY A 166 24.50 -34.23 69.65
C GLY A 166 24.79 -33.51 68.33
N LEU A 167 26.07 -33.24 68.04
CA LEU A 167 26.46 -32.62 66.77
C LEU A 167 26.05 -33.45 65.55
N GLN A 168 26.24 -34.78 65.60
CA GLN A 168 25.82 -35.66 64.51
C GLN A 168 24.30 -35.60 64.28
N GLN A 169 23.50 -35.62 65.34
CA GLN A 169 22.05 -35.52 65.24
C GLN A 169 21.61 -34.19 64.62
N GLU A 170 22.19 -33.08 65.07
CA GLU A 170 21.94 -31.74 64.50
C GLU A 170 22.31 -31.69 63.01
N MET A 171 23.48 -32.24 62.64
CA MET A 171 23.90 -32.32 61.23
C MET A 171 22.94 -33.17 60.39
N HIS A 172 22.45 -34.29 60.92
CA HIS A 172 21.48 -35.14 60.23
C HIS A 172 20.13 -34.43 60.05
N GLN A 173 19.64 -33.73 61.08
CA GLN A 173 18.40 -32.95 60.99
C GLN A 173 18.55 -31.81 59.98
N TYR A 174 19.68 -31.10 59.99
CA TYR A 174 19.98 -30.07 59.01
C TYR A 174 19.97 -30.62 57.58
N ALA A 175 20.67 -31.74 57.35
CA ALA A 175 20.70 -32.37 56.03
C ALA A 175 19.30 -32.80 55.54
N GLN A 176 18.46 -33.34 56.43
CA GLN A 176 17.08 -33.69 56.10
C GLN A 176 16.24 -32.46 55.76
N SER A 177 16.39 -31.37 56.52
CA SER A 177 15.71 -30.11 56.26
C SER A 177 16.12 -29.52 54.89
N SER A 178 17.41 -29.51 54.58
CA SER A 178 17.91 -29.08 53.27
C SER A 178 17.31 -29.89 52.12
N LEU A 179 17.30 -31.22 52.23
CA LEU A 179 16.69 -32.09 51.22
C LEU A 179 15.17 -31.84 51.07
N ALA A 180 14.46 -31.57 52.17
CA ALA A 180 13.04 -31.23 52.12
C ALA A 180 12.79 -29.88 51.41
N LEU A 181 13.68 -28.90 51.58
CA LEU A 181 13.61 -27.64 50.86
C LEU A 181 13.91 -27.81 49.37
N ASP A 182 14.93 -28.59 49.03
CA ASP A 182 15.30 -28.86 47.63
C ASP A 182 14.18 -29.59 46.88
N THR A 183 13.59 -30.61 47.49
CA THR A 183 12.44 -31.34 46.91
C THR A 183 11.25 -30.41 46.69
N ARG A 184 10.92 -29.57 47.67
CA ARG A 184 9.85 -28.57 47.53
C ARG A 184 10.16 -27.54 46.44
N ALA A 185 11.41 -27.11 46.31
CA ALA A 185 11.82 -26.17 45.26
C ALA A 185 11.61 -26.79 43.86
N LEU A 186 11.98 -28.05 43.67
CA LEU A 186 11.77 -28.77 42.41
C LEU A 186 10.27 -28.94 42.09
N GLU A 187 9.43 -29.21 43.09
CA GLU A 187 7.98 -29.29 42.91
C GLU A 187 7.40 -27.94 42.46
N LEU A 188 7.77 -26.85 43.13
CA LEU A 188 7.33 -25.51 42.75
C LEU A 188 7.77 -25.14 41.33
N GLN A 189 9.01 -25.46 40.95
CA GLN A 189 9.49 -25.23 39.60
C GLN A 189 8.66 -26.00 38.56
N LYS A 190 8.37 -27.29 38.81
CA LYS A 190 7.52 -28.10 37.92
C LYS A 190 6.13 -27.50 37.77
N MET A 191 5.52 -27.05 38.85
CA MET A 191 4.19 -26.41 38.83
C MET A 191 4.21 -25.08 38.05
N GLU A 192 5.25 -24.27 38.24
CA GLU A 192 5.43 -23.03 37.50
C GLU A 192 5.60 -23.28 35.99
N GLU A 193 6.44 -24.26 35.62
CA GLU A 193 6.61 -24.66 34.22
C GLU A 193 5.31 -25.15 33.58
N GLN A 194 4.53 -25.95 34.31
CA GLN A 194 3.22 -26.41 33.84
C GLN A 194 2.25 -25.25 33.66
N SER A 195 2.19 -24.31 34.60
CA SER A 195 1.37 -23.10 34.50
C SER A 195 1.77 -22.23 33.32
N LYS A 196 3.09 -22.03 33.10
CA LYS A 196 3.60 -21.28 31.94
C LYS A 196 3.24 -21.95 30.62
N ARG A 197 3.37 -23.28 30.55
CA ARG A 197 2.98 -24.06 29.36
C ARG A 197 1.48 -23.95 29.09
N ALA A 198 0.64 -24.09 30.12
CA ALA A 198 -0.80 -23.93 29.99
C ALA A 198 -1.16 -22.53 29.48
N ALA A 199 -0.59 -21.48 30.07
CA ALA A 199 -0.80 -20.10 29.62
C ALA A 199 -0.35 -19.86 28.16
N ALA A 200 0.76 -20.46 27.76
CA ALA A 200 1.26 -20.37 26.39
C ALA A 200 0.33 -21.08 25.38
N ILE A 201 -0.21 -22.25 25.74
CA ILE A 201 -1.19 -22.98 24.93
C ILE A 201 -2.46 -22.15 24.79
N THR A 202 -3.00 -21.63 25.90
CA THR A 202 -4.22 -20.80 25.85
C THR A 202 -4.04 -19.54 25.01
N ALA A 203 -2.86 -18.89 25.09
CA ALA A 203 -2.56 -17.73 24.26
C ALA A 203 -2.42 -18.09 22.78
N LYS A 204 -1.77 -19.23 22.47
CA LYS A 204 -1.69 -19.75 21.11
C LYS A 204 -3.07 -20.02 20.53
N ASP A 205 -3.92 -20.71 21.26
CA ASP A 205 -5.26 -21.09 20.80
C ASP A 205 -6.14 -19.85 20.59
N PHE A 206 -6.04 -18.86 21.48
CA PHE A 206 -6.69 -17.56 21.31
C PHE A 206 -6.20 -16.83 20.05
N ASN A 207 -4.90 -16.78 19.81
CA ASN A 207 -4.34 -16.14 18.62
C ASN A 207 -4.75 -16.86 17.32
N LEU A 208 -4.85 -18.19 17.35
CA LEU A 208 -5.35 -18.97 16.22
C LEU A 208 -6.83 -18.69 15.95
N ALA A 209 -7.67 -18.63 17.00
CA ALA A 209 -9.08 -18.27 16.86
C ALA A 209 -9.25 -16.84 16.32
N LEU A 210 -8.46 -15.88 16.81
CA LEU A 210 -8.47 -14.51 16.33
C LEU A 210 -8.03 -14.43 14.85
N ALA A 211 -6.99 -15.16 14.47
CA ALA A 211 -6.55 -15.21 13.08
C ALA A 211 -7.66 -15.79 12.16
N ALA A 212 -8.33 -16.86 12.59
CA ALA A 212 -9.45 -17.42 11.85
C ALA A 212 -10.60 -16.40 11.72
N GLU A 213 -10.96 -15.69 12.79
CA GLU A 213 -11.99 -14.64 12.75
C GLU A 213 -11.63 -13.53 11.75
N ILE A 214 -10.39 -13.06 11.76
CA ILE A 214 -9.91 -12.03 10.82
C ILE A 214 -9.99 -12.55 9.38
N THR A 215 -9.59 -13.79 9.12
CA THR A 215 -9.70 -14.36 7.76
C THR A 215 -11.15 -14.49 7.31
N HIS A 216 -12.07 -14.89 8.19
CA HIS A 216 -13.49 -14.95 7.89
C HIS A 216 -14.06 -13.56 7.59
N ARG A 217 -13.66 -12.55 8.37
CA ARG A 217 -14.08 -11.17 8.15
C ARG A 217 -13.61 -10.65 6.80
N HIS A 218 -12.35 -10.86 6.44
CA HIS A 218 -11.83 -10.46 5.13
C HIS A 218 -12.52 -11.18 3.96
N LEU A 219 -12.87 -12.46 4.13
CA LEU A 219 -13.64 -13.18 3.12
C LEU A 219 -15.05 -12.59 2.97
N GLN A 220 -15.69 -12.20 4.07
CA GLN A 220 -17.00 -11.53 4.04
C GLN A 220 -16.89 -10.16 3.38
N GLU A 221 -15.93 -9.33 3.78
CA GLU A 221 -15.66 -8.01 3.19
C GLU A 221 -15.43 -8.13 1.67
N HIS A 222 -14.61 -9.10 1.25
CA HIS A 222 -14.38 -9.36 -0.17
C HIS A 222 -15.65 -9.78 -0.91
N HIS A 223 -16.48 -10.62 -0.29
CA HIS A 223 -17.74 -11.03 -0.89
C HIS A 223 -18.71 -9.85 -1.02
N GLU A 224 -18.82 -9.01 0.02
CA GLU A 224 -19.62 -7.79 0.00
C GLU A 224 -19.10 -6.80 -1.07
N GLU A 225 -17.78 -6.66 -1.21
CA GLU A 225 -17.18 -5.86 -2.29
C GLU A 225 -17.53 -6.41 -3.68
N GLU A 226 -17.48 -7.73 -3.88
CA GLU A 226 -17.89 -8.36 -5.14
C GLU A 226 -19.37 -8.14 -5.44
N GLU A 227 -20.26 -8.29 -4.45
CA GLU A 227 -21.68 -8.00 -4.61
C GLU A 227 -21.92 -6.53 -4.95
N ASN A 228 -21.27 -5.60 -4.22
CA ASN A 228 -21.35 -4.17 -4.49
C ASN A 228 -20.87 -3.86 -5.92
N ASN A 229 -19.73 -4.40 -6.33
CA ASN A 229 -19.20 -4.25 -7.69
C ASN A 229 -20.18 -4.78 -8.74
N GLN A 230 -20.80 -5.93 -8.51
CA GLN A 230 -21.82 -6.47 -9.42
C GLN A 230 -23.05 -5.54 -9.49
N THR A 231 -23.54 -5.05 -8.34
CA THR A 231 -24.66 -4.12 -8.32
C THR A 231 -24.33 -2.81 -9.01
N ASP A 232 -23.11 -2.27 -8.84
CA ASP A 232 -22.65 -1.07 -9.52
C ASP A 232 -22.56 -1.25 -11.03
N ILE A 233 -22.04 -2.40 -11.49
CA ILE A 233 -22.02 -2.75 -12.92
C ILE A 233 -23.46 -2.82 -13.45
N LEU A 234 -24.36 -3.50 -12.76
CA LEU A 234 -25.78 -3.60 -13.18
C LEU A 234 -26.46 -2.23 -13.19
N ASN A 235 -26.19 -1.37 -12.21
CA ASN A 235 -26.72 -0.02 -12.12
C ASN A 235 -26.19 0.87 -13.25
N GLN A 236 -24.91 0.74 -13.61
CA GLN A 236 -24.34 1.46 -14.74
C GLN A 236 -24.92 0.97 -16.06
N LEU A 237 -24.99 -0.36 -16.26
CA LEU A 237 -25.57 -0.98 -17.45
C LEU A 237 -27.02 -0.59 -17.65
N ASN A 238 -27.82 -0.59 -16.59
CA ASN A 238 -29.23 -0.15 -16.62
C ASN A 238 -29.38 1.37 -16.52
N GLY A 239 -28.28 2.10 -16.33
CA GLY A 239 -28.28 3.54 -16.24
C GLY A 239 -28.64 4.19 -17.57
N ASP A 240 -29.34 5.31 -17.50
CA ASP A 240 -29.89 5.97 -18.68
C ASP A 240 -28.84 6.39 -19.73
N LEU A 241 -27.58 6.59 -19.30
CA LEU A 241 -26.49 6.94 -20.20
C LEU A 241 -26.15 5.78 -21.13
N LEU A 242 -25.97 4.56 -20.60
CA LEU A 242 -25.57 3.39 -21.38
C LEU A 242 -26.77 2.75 -22.12
N MET A 243 -27.96 2.74 -21.52
CA MET A 243 -29.18 2.27 -22.19
C MET A 243 -29.72 3.24 -23.25
N GLU A 244 -29.18 4.46 -23.28
CA GLU A 244 -29.66 5.56 -24.10
C GLU A 244 -31.19 5.77 -24.01
N ASN A 245 -31.76 5.67 -22.81
CA ASN A 245 -33.20 5.71 -22.59
C ASN A 245 -33.85 6.94 -23.26
N PRO A 246 -34.82 6.76 -24.19
CA PRO A 246 -35.41 7.86 -24.95
C PRO A 246 -36.29 8.79 -24.09
N GLU A 247 -36.75 8.30 -22.94
CA GLU A 247 -37.57 9.04 -21.99
C GLU A 247 -36.83 10.24 -21.36
N GLN A 248 -35.48 10.22 -21.37
CA GLN A 248 -34.67 11.37 -20.93
C GLN A 248 -34.92 12.65 -21.74
N ASN A 249 -35.46 12.51 -22.97
CA ASN A 249 -35.81 13.64 -23.82
C ASN A 249 -37.02 14.42 -23.33
N ILE A 250 -37.85 13.84 -22.46
CA ILE A 250 -39.08 14.48 -22.03
C ILE A 250 -38.76 15.61 -21.06
N SER A 251 -39.26 16.82 -21.33
CA SER A 251 -39.11 17.93 -20.39
C SER A 251 -40.06 17.77 -19.22
N VAL A 252 -39.59 18.12 -18.02
CA VAL A 252 -40.42 18.23 -16.81
C VAL A 252 -41.60 19.21 -17.01
N LEU A 253 -41.43 20.20 -17.91
CA LEU A 253 -42.45 21.20 -18.21
C LEU A 253 -43.56 20.70 -19.17
N GLY A 254 -43.49 19.45 -19.65
CA GLY A 254 -44.57 18.81 -20.41
C GLY A 254 -44.11 17.92 -21.57
N LEU A 255 -44.97 16.97 -21.94
CA LEU A 255 -44.73 15.93 -22.96
C LEU A 255 -44.44 16.47 -24.36
N SER A 256 -44.96 17.65 -24.72
CA SER A 256 -44.77 18.25 -26.05
C SER A 256 -43.43 18.97 -26.19
N ARG A 257 -42.70 19.20 -25.09
CA ARG A 257 -41.43 19.92 -25.09
C ARG A 257 -40.29 18.94 -24.81
N LEU A 258 -39.34 18.88 -25.73
CA LEU A 258 -38.14 18.06 -25.56
C LEU A 258 -37.02 18.86 -24.88
N ARG A 259 -36.20 18.18 -24.08
CA ARG A 259 -34.96 18.74 -23.55
C ARG A 259 -33.94 18.90 -24.68
N ARG A 260 -33.39 20.11 -24.82
CA ARG A 260 -32.44 20.44 -25.90
C ARG A 260 -31.14 19.65 -25.80
N ASP A 261 -30.66 19.43 -24.58
CA ASP A 261 -29.34 18.83 -24.34
C ASP A 261 -29.35 17.31 -24.49
N CYS A 262 -30.54 16.68 -24.42
CA CYS A 262 -30.67 15.23 -24.45
C CYS A 262 -31.17 14.69 -25.80
N TYR A 263 -31.56 15.55 -26.75
CA TYR A 263 -32.24 15.13 -27.98
C TYR A 263 -31.43 14.12 -28.82
N LYS A 264 -31.99 12.92 -29.00
CA LYS A 264 -31.39 11.76 -29.71
C LYS A 264 -32.13 11.38 -31.01
N GLY A 265 -32.64 12.37 -31.72
CA GLY A 265 -33.38 12.15 -32.98
C GLY A 265 -34.86 11.78 -32.78
N MET A 266 -35.53 11.49 -33.90
CA MET A 266 -36.97 11.18 -33.93
C MET A 266 -37.26 9.73 -33.54
N SER A 267 -38.43 9.51 -32.94
CA SER A 267 -38.90 8.17 -32.60
C SER A 267 -39.16 7.34 -33.87
N PRO A 268 -38.92 6.01 -33.86
CA PRO A 268 -39.27 5.16 -35.00
C PRO A 268 -40.75 5.26 -35.39
N LYS A 269 -41.65 5.54 -34.44
CA LYS A 269 -43.07 5.77 -34.73
C LYS A 269 -43.31 7.06 -35.51
N GLU A 270 -42.59 8.14 -35.17
CA GLU A 270 -42.67 9.42 -35.89
C GLU A 270 -42.11 9.28 -37.31
N LEU A 271 -40.96 8.60 -37.46
CA LEU A 271 -40.37 8.31 -38.77
C LEU A 271 -41.32 7.49 -39.66
N GLN A 272 -42.02 6.51 -39.08
CA GLN A 272 -43.05 5.76 -39.79
C GLN A 272 -44.21 6.63 -40.26
N GLN A 273 -44.68 7.57 -39.43
CA GLN A 273 -45.72 8.51 -39.83
C GLN A 273 -45.25 9.41 -40.99
N TYR A 274 -44.03 9.93 -40.94
CA TYR A 274 -43.47 10.71 -42.05
C TYR A 274 -43.36 9.91 -43.33
N MET A 275 -42.90 8.65 -43.24
CA MET A 275 -42.86 7.77 -44.41
C MET A 275 -44.26 7.55 -45.00
N GLN A 276 -45.27 7.32 -44.17
CA GLN A 276 -46.66 7.18 -44.63
C GLN A 276 -47.16 8.46 -45.31
N TYR A 277 -46.89 9.63 -44.74
CA TYR A 277 -47.23 10.91 -45.34
C TYR A 277 -46.52 11.14 -46.68
N GLN A 278 -45.24 10.80 -46.80
CA GLN A 278 -44.49 10.91 -48.05
C GLN A 278 -45.08 9.99 -49.15
N LEU A 279 -45.48 8.77 -48.77
CA LEU A 279 -46.17 7.86 -49.68
C LEU A 279 -47.51 8.45 -50.15
N GLN A 280 -48.30 9.00 -49.24
CA GLN A 280 -49.56 9.67 -49.58
C GLN A 280 -49.33 10.86 -50.51
N GLN A 281 -48.34 11.72 -50.24
CA GLN A 281 -47.99 12.84 -51.11
C GLN A 281 -47.57 12.38 -52.51
N ALA A 282 -46.82 11.29 -52.61
CA ALA A 282 -46.43 10.72 -53.89
C ALA A 282 -47.65 10.18 -54.67
N GLU A 283 -48.62 9.58 -53.98
CA GLU A 283 -49.88 9.14 -54.59
C GLU A 283 -50.74 10.32 -55.04
N ASP A 284 -50.91 11.34 -54.20
CA ASP A 284 -51.67 12.54 -54.53
C ASP A 284 -51.03 13.34 -55.67
N GLY A 285 -49.70 13.42 -55.70
CA GLY A 285 -48.97 13.98 -56.83
C GLY A 285 -49.23 13.23 -58.13
N LYS A 286 -49.25 11.89 -58.10
CA LYS A 286 -49.62 11.06 -59.26
C LYS A 286 -51.07 11.32 -59.70
N ARG A 287 -52.01 11.44 -58.76
CA ARG A 287 -53.41 11.76 -59.05
C ARG A 287 -53.53 13.12 -59.72
N ALA A 288 -52.86 14.15 -59.19
CA ALA A 288 -52.86 15.49 -59.75
C ALA A 288 -52.32 15.53 -61.20
N VAL A 289 -51.25 14.79 -61.49
CA VAL A 289 -50.71 14.69 -62.86
C VAL A 289 -51.71 14.01 -63.81
N MET A 290 -52.41 12.96 -63.35
CA MET A 290 -53.45 12.30 -64.15
C MET A 290 -54.64 13.24 -64.42
N GLU A 291 -55.12 13.97 -63.40
CA GLU A 291 -56.19 14.96 -63.56
C GLU A 291 -55.78 16.11 -64.50
N GLN A 292 -54.55 16.60 -64.41
CA GLN A 292 -54.03 17.61 -65.33
C GLN A 292 -54.02 17.09 -66.76
N ARG A 293 -53.57 15.85 -66.98
CA ARG A 293 -53.57 15.22 -68.31
C ARG A 293 -54.98 15.06 -68.87
N GLU A 294 -55.97 14.72 -68.04
CA GLU A 294 -57.37 14.68 -68.45
C GLU A 294 -57.91 16.06 -68.84
N LYS A 295 -57.59 17.10 -68.06
CA LYS A 295 -57.95 18.49 -68.38
C LYS A 295 -57.28 18.97 -69.67
N GLU A 296 -56.00 18.70 -69.87
CA GLU A 296 -55.29 19.03 -71.12
C GLU A 296 -55.93 18.36 -72.33
N LEU A 297 -56.36 17.10 -72.20
CA LEU A 297 -57.10 16.39 -73.25
C LEU A 297 -58.47 17.03 -73.53
N GLN A 298 -59.20 17.43 -72.49
CA GLN A 298 -60.47 18.15 -72.63
C GLN A 298 -60.28 19.51 -73.31
N GLU A 299 -59.32 20.32 -72.85
CA GLU A 299 -58.97 21.61 -73.47
C GLU A 299 -58.47 21.44 -74.90
N HIS A 300 -57.71 20.39 -75.20
CA HIS A 300 -57.32 20.07 -76.57
C HIS A 300 -58.53 19.72 -77.44
N HIS A 301 -59.47 18.93 -76.91
CA HIS A 301 -60.71 18.62 -77.61
C HIS A 301 -61.54 19.88 -77.89
N GLU A 302 -61.70 20.76 -76.90
CA GLU A 302 -62.40 22.05 -77.04
C GLU A 302 -61.70 23.00 -78.02
N ARG A 303 -60.37 23.04 -78.02
CA ARG A 303 -59.59 23.78 -79.02
C ARG A 303 -59.81 23.25 -80.43
N MET A 304 -59.87 21.93 -80.59
CA MET A 304 -60.12 21.31 -81.89
C MET A 304 -61.55 21.54 -82.39
N THR A 305 -62.55 21.46 -81.51
CA THR A 305 -63.95 21.73 -81.88
C THR A 305 -64.18 23.21 -82.20
N SER A 306 -63.61 24.13 -81.41
CA SER A 306 -63.66 25.57 -81.69
C SER A 306 -62.94 25.94 -82.98
N ALA A 307 -61.75 25.40 -83.25
CA ALA A 307 -61.04 25.59 -84.52
C ALA A 307 -61.86 25.09 -85.72
N ARG A 308 -62.52 23.93 -85.58
CA ARG A 308 -63.42 23.40 -86.63
C ARG A 308 -64.64 24.31 -86.84
N ALA A 309 -65.24 24.83 -85.77
CA ALA A 309 -66.35 25.77 -85.86
C ALA A 309 -65.92 27.10 -86.53
N ALA A 310 -64.75 27.63 -86.18
CA ALA A 310 -64.18 28.84 -86.79
C ALA A 310 -63.98 28.66 -88.31
N LEU A 311 -63.42 27.53 -88.75
CA LEU A 311 -63.27 27.21 -90.18
C LEU A 311 -64.62 27.12 -90.92
N LEU A 312 -65.68 26.62 -90.27
CA LEU A 312 -67.02 26.59 -90.85
C LEU A 312 -67.60 28.00 -91.02
N LEU A 313 -67.43 28.86 -90.01
CA LEU A 313 -67.84 30.26 -90.06
C LEU A 313 -67.07 31.03 -91.14
N GLU A 314 -65.76 30.84 -91.25
CA GLU A 314 -64.92 31.48 -92.28
C GLU A 314 -65.38 31.07 -93.69
N ARG A 315 -65.70 29.79 -93.91
CA ARG A 315 -66.28 29.30 -95.17
C ARG A 315 -67.64 29.93 -95.46
N GLN A 316 -68.50 30.08 -94.45
CA GLN A 316 -69.80 30.75 -94.61
C GLN A 316 -69.60 32.23 -94.98
N GLN A 317 -68.69 32.93 -94.30
CA GLN A 317 -68.38 34.32 -94.58
C GLN A 317 -67.75 34.50 -95.97
N ALA A 318 -66.90 33.58 -96.42
CA ALA A 318 -66.37 33.57 -97.77
C ALA A 318 -67.46 33.39 -98.84
N ARG A 319 -68.49 32.56 -98.57
CA ARG A 319 -69.66 32.42 -99.46
C ARG A 319 -70.46 33.72 -99.53
N ILE A 320 -70.78 34.32 -98.39
CA ILE A 320 -71.49 35.61 -98.31
C ILE A 320 -70.70 36.71 -99.02
N ASN A 321 -69.39 36.81 -98.79
CA ASN A 321 -68.53 37.77 -99.47
C ASN A 321 -68.49 37.56 -100.98
N LYS A 322 -68.54 36.30 -101.46
CA LYS A 322 -68.63 35.99 -102.88
C LYS A 322 -69.97 36.42 -103.48
N GLU A 323 -71.07 36.24 -102.75
CA GLU A 323 -72.39 36.71 -103.15
C GLU A 323 -72.46 38.25 -103.17
N LEU A 324 -71.92 38.92 -102.15
CA LEU A 324 -71.80 40.39 -102.11
C LEU A 324 -70.95 40.92 -103.26
N ARG A 325 -69.82 40.29 -103.57
CA ARG A 325 -68.99 40.66 -104.74
C ARG A 325 -69.76 40.50 -106.04
N ARG A 326 -70.46 39.38 -106.24
CA ARG A 326 -71.33 39.18 -107.41
C ARG A 326 -72.43 40.24 -107.51
N ALA A 327 -73.04 40.61 -106.39
CA ALA A 327 -74.05 41.67 -106.37
C ALA A 327 -73.44 43.03 -106.75
N MET A 328 -72.27 43.38 -106.21
CA MET A 328 -71.55 44.60 -106.58
C MET A 328 -71.12 44.61 -108.05
N ASP A 329 -70.61 43.48 -108.56
CA ASP A 329 -70.21 43.34 -109.97
C ASP A 329 -71.41 43.54 -110.90
N ASN A 330 -72.58 42.99 -110.53
CA ASN A 330 -73.83 43.21 -111.27
C ASN A 330 -74.28 44.68 -111.24
N THR A 331 -74.23 45.35 -110.09
CA THR A 331 -74.57 46.79 -109.99
C THR A 331 -73.59 47.65 -110.78
N ASN A 332 -72.29 47.32 -110.76
CA ASN A 332 -71.27 48.02 -111.53
C ASN A 332 -71.46 47.81 -113.04
N ALA A 333 -71.86 46.62 -113.48
CA ALA A 333 -72.19 46.35 -114.88
C ALA A 333 -73.41 47.17 -115.35
N GLN A 334 -74.44 47.29 -114.52
CA GLN A 334 -75.61 48.16 -114.81
C GLN A 334 -75.22 49.64 -114.89
N LEU A 335 -74.37 50.12 -113.97
CA LEU A 335 -73.84 51.48 -114.01
C LEU A 335 -72.98 51.73 -115.26
N ALA A 336 -72.15 50.76 -115.66
CA ALA A 336 -71.35 50.85 -116.88
C ALA A 336 -72.22 50.95 -118.14
N GLN A 337 -73.26 50.11 -118.24
CA GLN A 337 -74.23 50.19 -119.35
C GLN A 337 -74.97 51.53 -119.38
N ALA A 338 -75.37 52.07 -118.23
CA ALA A 338 -76.01 53.37 -118.14
C ALA A 338 -75.07 54.51 -118.56
N HIS A 339 -73.80 54.43 -118.17
CA HIS A 339 -72.77 55.40 -118.55
C HIS A 339 -72.43 55.34 -120.05
N ASP A 340 -72.31 54.15 -120.63
CA ASP A 340 -72.10 53.97 -122.08
C ASP A 340 -73.31 54.47 -122.89
N ALA A 341 -74.53 54.19 -122.45
CA ALA A 341 -75.75 54.74 -123.06
C ALA A 341 -75.80 56.28 -122.99
N GLN A 342 -75.37 56.87 -121.88
CA GLN A 342 -75.27 58.32 -121.73
C GLN A 342 -74.20 58.92 -122.66
N ASN A 343 -73.04 58.29 -122.79
CA ASN A 343 -71.98 58.71 -123.71
C ASN A 343 -72.40 58.62 -125.19
N ASN A 344 -73.10 57.56 -125.58
CA ASN A 344 -73.64 57.43 -126.94
C ASN A 344 -74.68 58.52 -127.22
N HIS A 345 -75.58 58.83 -126.26
CA HIS A 345 -76.52 59.93 -126.42
C HIS A 345 -75.83 61.29 -126.54
N LEU A 346 -74.76 61.53 -125.75
CA LEU A 346 -73.96 62.74 -125.86
C LEU A 346 -73.24 62.85 -127.21
N GLN A 347 -72.72 61.76 -127.77
CA GLN A 347 -72.10 61.77 -129.10
C GLN A 347 -73.09 62.14 -130.23
N ASP A 348 -74.34 61.68 -130.15
CA ASP A 348 -75.37 62.00 -131.16
C ASP A 348 -75.82 63.48 -131.10
N VAL A 349 -75.83 64.10 -129.91
CA VAL A 349 -76.24 65.51 -129.70
C VAL A 349 -75.21 66.51 -130.22
N TYR A 350 -73.94 66.13 -130.36
CA TYR A 350 -72.87 67.01 -130.84
C TYR A 350 -72.53 66.84 -132.34
N SER A 351 -73.52 66.50 -133.17
CA SER A 351 -73.37 66.47 -134.63
C SER A 351 -74.12 67.65 -135.30
N ASN A 352 -73.36 68.69 -135.67
CA ASN A 352 -73.92 69.87 -136.34
C ASN A 352 -74.04 69.62 -137.85
N ILE A 353 -75.26 69.39 -138.34
CA ILE A 353 -75.57 69.39 -139.78
C ILE A 353 -75.98 70.82 -140.17
N PRO A 354 -75.30 71.49 -141.13
CA PRO A 354 -75.67 72.83 -141.56
C PRO A 354 -77.06 72.87 -142.21
N ASP A 355 -77.90 73.79 -141.76
CA ASP A 355 -79.29 73.98 -142.22
C ASP A 355 -79.33 74.62 -143.63
N GLU A 356 -80.26 74.23 -144.50
CA GLU A 356 -80.30 74.64 -145.94
C GLU A 356 -80.37 76.16 -146.14
N ARG A 357 -80.83 76.90 -145.13
CA ARG A 357 -80.84 78.37 -145.08
C ARG A 357 -79.45 79.00 -145.17
N TYR A 358 -78.41 78.29 -144.72
CA TYR A 358 -77.01 78.72 -144.73
C TYR A 358 -76.46 78.87 -146.16
N PHE A 359 -76.83 77.96 -147.08
CA PHE A 359 -76.31 77.98 -148.45
C PHE A 359 -77.04 78.99 -149.35
N SER A 360 -78.29 79.33 -149.03
CA SER A 360 -79.08 80.34 -149.75
C SER A 360 -78.66 81.80 -149.50
N GLN A 361 -77.67 82.05 -148.63
CA GLN A 361 -77.14 83.40 -148.38
C GLN A 361 -76.05 83.83 -149.38
N PHE A 362 -75.48 82.90 -150.15
CA PHE A 362 -74.40 83.21 -151.09
C PHE A 362 -74.95 83.49 -152.50
N ASN A 363 -74.50 84.58 -153.12
CA ASN A 363 -74.80 85.03 -154.50
C ASN A 363 -76.22 85.57 -154.78
N THR A 364 -76.86 86.28 -153.83
CA THR A 364 -78.20 86.87 -154.04
C THR A 364 -78.21 88.36 -154.44
N SER A 365 -77.07 89.02 -154.67
CA SER A 365 -77.06 90.35 -155.30
C SER A 365 -75.76 90.71 -156.05
N SER A 366 -75.86 91.47 -157.14
CA SER A 366 -74.75 92.05 -157.92
C SER A 366 -74.41 93.48 -157.47
N ARG A 367 -74.29 93.69 -156.15
CA ARG A 367 -73.84 94.94 -155.55
C ARG A 367 -72.81 94.69 -154.46
#